data_AF-A0A4Q6XUP1-F1
#
_entry.id   AF-A0A4Q6XUP1-F1
#
_cell.length_a   1.000
_cell.length_b   1.000
_cell.length_c   1.000
_cell.angle_alpha   90.00
_cell.angle_beta   90.00
_cell.angle_gamma   90.00
#
_symmetry.space_group_name_H-M   'P 1'
#
loop_
_entity.id
_entity.type
_entity.pdbx_description
1 polymer ?
#
loop_
_entity_poly.entity_id
_entity_poly.type
_entity_poly.pdbx_seq_one_letter_code
_entity_poly.pdbx_strand_id
1 'polypeptide(L)'
;MSSCGTPKQRVLQHTNTSVLRVDNIKINTDSVKLPGTADLLAEKQATAMPLILTTEDNIKMMMREGINRNVDWAEAIHYDIRKPNFVIIHHTAQHSLAQTIRTFQLEHTKVSAHYVIGKDGRVVQMLNDYLRSWHAGRSKWGNVTDMNSVSLGIELDNNGREIFPEAQINALLILLDTLKTKYQIPFTNFLGHADVAPARKNDPSVFFPWKRLADRGFGVWYDESNLVSPPDNFSFVDALRIMGYDVSNLNKTIVAFKRKFIVTDVEETLTDYDKRVLYNLYRRYF
;
A
#
# COMPACT_ATOMS: atom_id res chain seq x y z
N MET A 1 53.24 -6.56 32.54
CA MET A 1 52.04 -6.92 33.34
C MET A 1 51.16 -7.80 32.47
N SER A 2 51.00 -9.07 32.85
CA SER A 2 50.14 -10.06 32.20
C SER A 2 48.67 -9.91 32.62
N SER A 3 47.75 -10.13 31.66
CA SER A 3 46.36 -10.56 31.82
C SER A 3 45.80 -10.70 30.39
N CYS A 4 45.58 -11.86 29.76
CA CYS A 4 44.91 -13.13 30.09
C CYS A 4 43.39 -13.01 30.34
N GLY A 5 42.58 -13.48 29.37
CA GLY A 5 41.12 -13.62 29.56
C GLY A 5 40.27 -13.81 28.30
N THR A 6 40.40 -14.98 27.67
CA THR A 6 39.40 -15.80 26.92
C THR A 6 38.43 -15.19 25.87
N PRO A 7 38.34 -15.77 24.64
CA PRO A 7 37.27 -15.50 23.69
C PRO A 7 35.97 -16.24 24.05
N LYS A 8 34.82 -15.55 24.03
CA LYS A 8 33.49 -16.16 24.18
C LYS A 8 33.09 -16.88 22.89
N GLN A 9 32.93 -18.20 22.98
CA GLN A 9 32.23 -19.04 22.02
C GLN A 9 30.81 -18.54 21.76
N ARG A 10 30.43 -18.39 20.49
CA ARG A 10 29.03 -18.25 20.09
C ARG A 10 28.49 -19.65 19.79
N VAL A 11 27.50 -20.04 20.59
CA VAL A 11 26.80 -21.32 20.58
C VAL A 11 26.09 -21.53 19.24
N LEU A 12 26.46 -22.61 18.53
CA LEU A 12 25.68 -23.14 17.42
C LEU A 12 24.43 -23.79 18.02
N GLN A 13 23.25 -23.32 17.61
CA GLN A 13 21.99 -23.94 17.99
C GLN A 13 21.91 -25.35 17.37
N HIS A 14 21.76 -26.35 18.23
CA HIS A 14 21.49 -27.73 17.86
C HIS A 14 20.15 -27.83 17.14
N THR A 15 20.17 -28.20 15.86
CA THR A 15 19.00 -28.70 15.15
C THR A 15 18.78 -30.16 15.57
N ASN A 16 17.69 -30.43 16.30
CA ASN A 16 17.19 -31.79 16.50
C ASN A 16 16.68 -32.32 15.16
N THR A 17 17.53 -33.01 14.42
CA THR A 17 17.11 -33.85 13.30
C THR A 17 17.15 -35.30 13.77
N SER A 18 15.98 -35.91 13.93
CA SER A 18 15.84 -37.34 14.19
C SER A 18 16.36 -38.13 12.98
N VAL A 19 17.52 -38.76 13.14
CA VAL A 19 18.06 -39.72 12.16
C VAL A 19 17.37 -41.06 12.40
N LEU A 20 16.48 -41.46 11.49
CA LEU A 20 15.94 -42.82 11.46
C LEU A 20 17.03 -43.78 10.99
N ARG A 21 17.39 -44.76 11.84
CA ARG A 21 18.20 -45.92 11.45
C ARG A 21 17.32 -46.87 10.64
N VAL A 22 17.78 -47.26 9.46
CA VAL A 22 17.18 -48.34 8.67
C VAL A 22 17.96 -49.62 8.98
N ASP A 23 17.30 -50.58 9.61
CA ASP A 23 17.85 -51.93 9.76
C ASP A 23 17.79 -52.66 8.41
N ASN A 24 18.89 -53.30 8.04
CA ASN A 24 18.99 -54.11 6.82
C ASN A 24 18.09 -55.36 6.94
N ILE A 25 16.93 -55.33 6.30
CA ILE A 25 16.08 -56.50 6.11
C ILE A 25 16.65 -57.36 4.98
N LYS A 26 17.00 -58.61 5.29
CA LYS A 26 17.37 -59.63 4.29
C LYS A 26 16.14 -59.96 3.44
N ILE A 27 16.29 -59.82 2.12
CA ILE A 27 15.27 -60.07 1.10
C ILE A 27 15.11 -61.59 0.94
N ASN A 28 13.87 -62.09 1.03
CA ASN A 28 13.52 -63.44 0.60
C ASN A 28 13.14 -63.40 -0.88
N THR A 29 13.89 -64.10 -1.73
CA THR A 29 13.73 -64.11 -3.19
C THR A 29 12.91 -65.32 -3.60
N ASP A 30 11.59 -65.25 -3.47
CA ASP A 30 10.69 -66.19 -4.16
C ASP A 30 9.63 -65.41 -4.95
N SER A 31 9.78 -65.54 -6.27
CA SER A 31 8.90 -65.14 -7.38
C SER A 31 7.70 -64.24 -7.07
N VAL A 32 7.89 -62.93 -7.15
CA VAL A 32 6.80 -61.97 -7.41
C VAL A 32 6.90 -61.54 -8.87
N LYS A 33 5.91 -61.94 -9.68
CA LYS A 33 5.75 -61.38 -11.04
C LYS A 33 5.42 -59.90 -10.91
N LEU A 34 6.30 -59.05 -11.43
CA LEU A 34 6.05 -57.61 -11.56
C LEU A 34 4.98 -57.38 -12.65
N PRO A 35 4.00 -56.49 -12.44
CA PRO A 35 3.07 -56.09 -13.48
C PRO A 35 3.83 -55.44 -14.64
N GLY A 36 3.33 -55.66 -15.87
CA GLY A 36 3.88 -55.00 -17.04
C GLY A 36 3.67 -53.48 -16.97
N THR A 37 4.51 -52.70 -17.65
CA THR A 37 4.41 -51.23 -17.72
C THR A 37 3.04 -50.71 -18.18
N ALA A 38 2.24 -51.55 -18.85
CA ALA A 38 0.86 -51.23 -19.22
C ALA A 38 -0.12 -51.23 -18.03
N ASP A 39 0.08 -52.07 -17.01
CA ASP A 39 -0.79 -52.14 -15.83
C ASP A 39 -0.57 -50.93 -14.90
N LEU A 40 0.67 -50.43 -14.80
CA LEU A 40 1.01 -49.23 -14.05
C LEU A 40 0.49 -47.93 -14.69
N LEU A 41 0.21 -47.95 -16.00
CA LEU A 41 -0.38 -46.82 -16.72
C LEU A 41 -1.91 -46.80 -16.61
N ALA A 42 -2.55 -47.94 -16.32
CA ALA A 42 -4.00 -48.03 -16.17
C ALA A 42 -4.50 -47.52 -14.80
N GLU A 43 -3.70 -47.61 -13.74
CA GLU A 43 -4.11 -47.18 -12.38
C GLU A 43 -3.87 -45.69 -12.07
N LYS A 44 -3.29 -44.92 -13.00
CA LYS A 44 -3.09 -43.46 -12.83
C LYS A 44 -4.13 -42.60 -13.53
N GLN A 45 -5.33 -43.12 -13.76
CA GLN A 45 -6.54 -42.30 -13.83
C GLN A 45 -7.15 -42.16 -12.43
N ALA A 46 -6.34 -41.72 -11.47
CA ALA A 46 -6.89 -40.97 -10.36
C ALA A 46 -7.48 -39.70 -10.99
N THR A 47 -8.80 -39.56 -10.94
CA THR A 47 -9.49 -38.30 -11.16
C THR A 47 -8.84 -37.28 -10.23
N ALA A 48 -7.84 -36.55 -10.74
CA ALA A 48 -7.20 -35.49 -10.01
C ALA A 48 -8.29 -34.49 -9.67
N MET A 49 -8.72 -34.48 -8.40
CA MET A 49 -9.52 -33.38 -7.89
C MET A 49 -8.76 -32.11 -8.26
N PRO A 50 -9.43 -31.09 -8.84
CA PRO A 50 -8.73 -29.89 -9.25
C PRO A 50 -7.95 -29.38 -8.04
N LEU A 51 -6.62 -29.27 -8.20
CA LEU A 51 -5.75 -28.75 -7.16
C LEU A 51 -6.16 -27.29 -6.92
N ILE A 52 -6.97 -27.05 -5.89
CA ILE A 52 -7.32 -25.69 -5.47
C ILE A 52 -6.07 -25.14 -4.78
N LEU A 53 -5.22 -24.47 -5.56
CA LEU A 53 -4.06 -23.77 -5.05
C LEU A 53 -4.51 -22.65 -4.12
N THR A 54 -3.91 -22.57 -2.94
CA THR A 54 -4.10 -21.40 -2.07
C THR A 54 -3.50 -20.16 -2.75
N THR A 55 -3.87 -18.95 -2.29
CA THR A 55 -3.23 -17.72 -2.76
C THR A 55 -1.71 -17.77 -2.59
N GLU A 56 -1.22 -18.37 -1.51
CA GLU A 56 0.20 -18.53 -1.24
C GLU A 56 0.88 -19.49 -2.22
N ASP A 57 0.22 -20.59 -2.58
CA ASP A 57 0.77 -21.54 -3.56
C ASP A 57 0.83 -20.91 -4.96
N ASN A 58 -0.20 -20.15 -5.33
CA ASN A 58 -0.20 -19.37 -6.57
C ASN A 58 0.94 -18.35 -6.60
N ILE A 59 1.18 -17.62 -5.51
CA ILE A 59 2.32 -16.68 -5.41
C ILE A 59 3.65 -17.42 -5.54
N LYS A 60 3.83 -18.57 -4.86
CA LYS A 60 5.06 -19.36 -4.97
C LYS A 60 5.31 -19.85 -6.39
N MET A 61 4.27 -20.27 -7.12
CA MET A 61 4.38 -20.64 -8.53
C MET A 61 4.74 -19.44 -9.40
N MET A 62 4.04 -18.31 -9.25
CA MET A 62 4.33 -17.08 -9.99
C MET A 62 5.76 -16.56 -9.76
N MET A 63 6.32 -16.74 -8.57
CA MET A 63 7.70 -16.33 -8.26
C MET A 63 8.75 -17.25 -8.92
N ARG A 64 8.40 -18.49 -9.25
CA ARG A 64 9.30 -19.46 -9.89
C ARG A 64 9.22 -19.43 -11.41
N GLU A 65 8.04 -19.18 -11.96
CA GLU A 65 7.79 -19.20 -13.39
C GLU A 65 7.98 -17.80 -14.00
N GLY A 66 9.06 -17.63 -14.76
CA GLY A 66 9.22 -16.43 -15.60
C GLY A 66 8.12 -16.37 -16.67
N ILE A 67 7.74 -15.14 -17.08
CA ILE A 67 6.68 -14.92 -18.09
C ILE A 67 7.09 -15.51 -19.46
N ASN A 68 8.39 -15.52 -19.76
CA ASN A 68 8.92 -16.09 -21.00
C ASN A 68 9.42 -17.51 -20.73
N ARG A 69 8.90 -18.50 -21.45
CA ARG A 69 9.31 -19.90 -21.32
C ARG A 69 10.60 -20.24 -22.09
N ASN A 70 11.08 -19.32 -22.93
CA ASN A 70 12.24 -19.50 -23.79
C ASN A 70 13.50 -18.78 -23.24
N VAL A 71 13.53 -18.44 -21.95
CA VAL A 71 14.71 -17.85 -21.31
C VAL A 71 15.28 -18.82 -20.29
N ASP A 72 16.61 -18.84 -20.20
CA ASP A 72 17.29 -19.54 -19.11
C ASP A 72 16.97 -18.85 -17.78
N TRP A 73 16.59 -19.63 -16.78
CA TRP A 73 16.32 -19.14 -15.43
C TRP A 73 17.49 -19.46 -14.50
N ALA A 74 17.95 -18.46 -13.77
CA ALA A 74 18.94 -18.59 -12.71
C ALA A 74 18.56 -17.68 -11.53
N GLU A 75 18.53 -18.24 -10.32
CA GLU A 75 18.13 -17.50 -9.11
C GLU A 75 19.23 -16.53 -8.64
N ALA A 76 18.85 -15.30 -8.34
CA ALA A 76 19.69 -14.36 -7.59
C ALA A 76 19.35 -14.44 -6.10
N ILE A 77 20.37 -14.47 -5.23
CA ILE A 77 20.19 -14.63 -3.78
C ILE A 77 20.23 -13.32 -2.97
N HIS A 78 20.53 -12.19 -3.62
CA HIS A 78 20.63 -10.88 -2.97
C HIS A 78 19.51 -9.96 -3.46
N TYR A 79 18.39 -9.94 -2.74
CA TYR A 79 17.26 -9.07 -3.02
C TYR A 79 16.47 -8.74 -1.76
N ASP A 80 15.77 -7.61 -1.79
CA ASP A 80 14.79 -7.20 -0.77
C ASP A 80 13.38 -7.20 -1.37
N ILE A 81 12.35 -7.26 -0.50
CA ILE A 81 10.96 -7.07 -0.90
C ILE A 81 10.71 -5.60 -1.24
N ARG A 82 9.94 -5.34 -2.31
CA ARG A 82 9.52 -3.98 -2.67
C ARG A 82 8.70 -3.36 -1.55
N LYS A 83 9.10 -2.18 -1.09
CA LYS A 83 8.42 -1.43 -0.01
C LYS A 83 7.43 -0.42 -0.59
N PRO A 84 6.34 -0.10 0.12
CA PRO A 84 5.46 1.00 -0.26
C PRO A 84 6.20 2.35 -0.18
N ASN A 85 5.84 3.28 -1.06
CA ASN A 85 6.46 4.61 -1.13
C ASN A 85 5.43 5.74 -0.96
N PHE A 86 4.15 5.42 -0.81
CA PHE A 86 3.07 6.38 -0.66
C PHE A 86 2.07 5.91 0.41
N VAL A 87 1.31 6.85 0.95
CA VAL A 87 0.11 6.57 1.75
C VAL A 87 -1.04 7.35 1.16
N ILE A 88 -2.14 6.67 0.85
CA ILE A 88 -3.37 7.31 0.37
C ILE A 88 -4.42 7.19 1.47
N ILE A 89 -4.91 8.33 1.92
CA ILE A 89 -5.92 8.46 2.98
C ILE A 89 -7.30 8.57 2.35
N HIS A 90 -8.26 7.84 2.93
CA HIS A 90 -9.64 7.73 2.48
C HIS A 90 -10.59 8.03 3.66
N HIS A 91 -11.83 8.37 3.34
CA HIS A 91 -12.95 8.16 4.26
C HIS A 91 -13.90 7.15 3.63
N THR A 92 -14.53 6.34 4.46
CA THR A 92 -15.28 5.18 3.98
C THR A 92 -16.62 5.54 3.33
N ALA A 93 -17.17 6.73 3.63
CA ALA A 93 -18.55 7.11 3.34
C ALA A 93 -19.57 6.15 3.97
N GLN A 94 -19.19 5.51 5.08
CA GLN A 94 -19.98 4.55 5.84
C GLN A 94 -20.21 5.04 7.27
N HIS A 95 -20.88 4.22 8.09
CA HIS A 95 -21.31 4.60 9.44
C HIS A 95 -20.66 3.81 10.57
N SER A 96 -19.87 2.77 10.26
CA SER A 96 -19.15 2.02 11.28
C SER A 96 -17.95 1.26 10.75
N LEU A 97 -16.93 1.12 11.60
CA LEU A 97 -15.77 0.23 11.41
C LEU A 97 -16.17 -1.19 11.01
N ALA A 98 -17.19 -1.77 11.66
CA ALA A 98 -17.65 -3.13 11.38
C ALA A 98 -18.21 -3.26 9.95
N GLN A 99 -18.96 -2.26 9.48
CA GLN A 99 -19.48 -2.21 8.11
C GLN A 99 -18.33 -2.14 7.10
N THR A 100 -17.30 -1.33 7.35
CA THR A 100 -16.13 -1.21 6.47
C THR A 100 -15.35 -2.50 6.38
N ILE A 101 -15.04 -3.12 7.52
CA ILE A 101 -14.37 -4.43 7.57
C ILE A 101 -15.16 -5.46 6.78
N ARG A 102 -16.49 -5.52 6.99
CA ARG A 102 -17.34 -6.46 6.26
C ARG A 102 -17.33 -6.19 4.76
N THR A 103 -17.35 -4.92 4.35
CA THR A 103 -17.30 -4.52 2.94
C THR A 103 -16.05 -5.07 2.25
N PHE A 104 -14.88 -5.01 2.90
CA PHE A 104 -13.62 -5.54 2.35
C PHE A 104 -13.50 -7.07 2.36
N GLN A 105 -14.40 -7.76 3.06
CA GLN A 105 -14.44 -9.22 3.10
C GLN A 105 -15.46 -9.83 2.12
N LEU A 106 -16.27 -9.00 1.46
CA LEU A 106 -17.27 -9.46 0.50
C LEU A 106 -16.66 -9.59 -0.89
N GLU A 107 -16.79 -10.76 -1.49
CA GLU A 107 -16.16 -11.08 -2.78
C GLU A 107 -16.52 -10.12 -3.91
N HIS A 108 -17.77 -9.62 -3.93
CA HIS A 108 -18.30 -8.80 -5.02
C HIS A 108 -17.90 -7.32 -4.94
N THR A 109 -17.38 -6.83 -3.80
CA THR A 109 -17.06 -5.40 -3.64
C THR A 109 -15.77 -5.03 -4.36
N LYS A 110 -14.84 -5.99 -4.48
CA LYS A 110 -13.54 -5.85 -5.17
C LYS A 110 -12.79 -4.57 -4.75
N VAL A 111 -12.83 -4.26 -3.45
CA VAL A 111 -12.10 -3.15 -2.82
C VAL A 111 -11.46 -3.61 -1.51
N SER A 112 -10.31 -3.04 -1.18
CA SER A 112 -9.60 -3.33 0.08
C SER A 112 -8.60 -2.23 0.42
N ALA A 113 -8.33 -2.06 1.72
CA ALA A 113 -7.30 -1.18 2.25
C ALA A 113 -6.36 -1.95 3.17
N HIS A 114 -5.21 -1.36 3.52
CA HIS A 114 -4.27 -1.97 4.45
C HIS A 114 -4.72 -1.79 5.89
N TYR A 115 -5.28 -0.61 6.19
CA TYR A 115 -5.75 -0.26 7.53
C TYR A 115 -7.14 0.37 7.48
N VAL A 116 -7.93 0.12 8.52
CA VAL A 116 -9.18 0.84 8.81
C VAL A 116 -9.10 1.40 10.23
N ILE A 117 -9.47 2.66 10.42
CA ILE A 117 -9.47 3.33 11.71
C ILE A 117 -10.90 3.73 12.09
N GLY A 118 -11.40 3.18 13.19
CA GLY A 118 -12.72 3.50 13.75
C GLY A 118 -12.78 4.91 14.35
N LYS A 119 -14.00 5.41 14.57
CA LYS A 119 -14.25 6.71 15.22
C LYS A 119 -13.65 6.81 16.64
N ASP A 120 -13.50 5.66 17.32
CA ASP A 120 -12.90 5.52 18.65
C ASP A 120 -11.37 5.46 18.63
N GLY A 121 -10.74 5.54 17.45
CA GLY A 121 -9.29 5.41 17.30
C GLY A 121 -8.78 3.98 17.19
N ARG A 122 -9.67 2.97 17.19
CA ARG A 122 -9.26 1.58 16.98
C ARG A 122 -8.71 1.39 15.56
N VAL A 123 -7.48 0.92 15.47
CA VAL A 123 -6.83 0.58 14.20
C VAL A 123 -6.95 -0.92 13.92
N VAL A 124 -7.40 -1.28 12.73
CA VAL A 124 -7.49 -2.66 12.24
C VAL A 124 -6.64 -2.81 10.99
N GLN A 125 -5.64 -3.69 11.03
CA GLN A 125 -4.86 -4.06 9.86
C GLN A 125 -5.57 -5.17 9.09
N MET A 126 -5.87 -4.92 7.83
CA MET A 126 -6.62 -5.82 6.94
C MET A 126 -5.72 -6.55 5.94
N LEU A 127 -4.56 -5.97 5.60
CA LEU A 127 -3.56 -6.56 4.70
C LEU A 127 -2.15 -6.30 5.23
N ASN A 128 -1.23 -7.20 4.91
CA ASN A 128 0.19 -6.96 5.11
C ASN A 128 0.67 -5.81 4.21
N ASP A 129 1.53 -4.95 4.75
CA ASP A 129 2.04 -3.72 4.10
C ASP A 129 2.72 -3.95 2.73
N TYR A 130 3.20 -5.17 2.46
CA TYR A 130 3.86 -5.53 1.20
C TYR A 130 2.90 -6.04 0.12
N LEU A 131 1.63 -6.28 0.47
CA LEU A 131 0.61 -6.74 -0.47
C LEU A 131 -0.07 -5.56 -1.14
N ARG A 132 -0.42 -5.70 -2.42
CA ARG A 132 -1.18 -4.68 -3.15
C ARG A 132 -2.65 -4.69 -2.72
N SER A 133 -3.12 -3.67 -2.01
CA SER A 133 -4.56 -3.48 -1.78
C SER A 133 -5.27 -2.80 -2.96
N TRP A 134 -6.59 -2.87 -3.01
CA TRP A 134 -7.42 -2.29 -4.08
C TRP A 134 -8.21 -1.09 -3.55
N HIS A 135 -7.51 -0.01 -3.23
CA HIS A 135 -8.07 1.18 -2.59
C HIS A 135 -8.12 2.41 -3.52
N ALA A 136 -7.04 2.69 -4.23
CA ALA A 136 -6.89 3.87 -5.08
C ALA A 136 -7.57 3.71 -6.45
N GLY A 137 -7.73 2.48 -6.93
CA GLY A 137 -8.30 2.20 -8.26
C GLY A 137 -7.55 2.90 -9.40
N ARG A 138 -8.26 3.34 -10.44
CA ARG A 138 -7.70 4.18 -11.52
C ARG A 138 -7.28 5.54 -10.97
N SER A 139 -5.98 5.73 -10.80
CA SER A 139 -5.39 6.85 -10.07
C SER A 139 -3.99 7.16 -10.58
N LYS A 140 -3.53 8.40 -10.39
CA LYS A 140 -2.23 8.88 -10.85
C LYS A 140 -1.66 9.93 -9.90
N TRP A 141 -0.36 9.86 -9.64
CA TRP A 141 0.39 10.94 -9.02
C TRP A 141 1.77 11.08 -9.66
N GLY A 142 2.06 12.25 -10.21
CA GLY A 142 3.22 12.47 -11.07
C GLY A 142 3.22 11.50 -12.24
N ASN A 143 4.27 10.70 -12.38
CA ASN A 143 4.39 9.68 -13.43
C ASN A 143 3.88 8.29 -13.01
N VAL A 144 3.46 8.10 -11.75
CA VAL A 144 2.94 6.82 -11.27
C VAL A 144 1.47 6.70 -11.60
N THR A 145 1.07 5.68 -12.35
CA THR A 145 -0.31 5.46 -12.82
C THR A 145 -1.03 4.27 -12.17
N ASP A 146 -0.37 3.54 -11.28
CA ASP A 146 -0.97 2.45 -10.50
C ASP A 146 -0.66 2.66 -9.01
N MET A 147 -1.39 3.58 -8.38
CA MET A 147 -1.12 3.94 -6.98
C MET A 147 -1.34 2.77 -6.03
N ASN A 148 -2.24 1.83 -6.34
CA ASN A 148 -2.43 0.63 -5.52
C ASN A 148 -1.13 -0.16 -5.32
N SER A 149 -0.26 -0.23 -6.34
CA SER A 149 0.97 -1.04 -6.30
C SER A 149 2.12 -0.41 -5.52
N VAL A 150 2.03 0.89 -5.22
CA VAL A 150 3.12 1.63 -4.57
C VAL A 150 2.70 2.30 -3.27
N SER A 151 1.46 2.11 -2.82
CA SER A 151 0.90 2.84 -1.69
C SER A 151 0.17 1.98 -0.69
N LEU A 152 0.14 2.48 0.55
CA LEU A 152 -0.70 1.96 1.62
C LEU A 152 -2.01 2.74 1.65
N GLY A 153 -3.14 2.05 1.44
CA GLY A 153 -4.48 2.59 1.68
C GLY A 153 -4.86 2.57 3.17
N ILE A 154 -5.27 3.72 3.71
CA ILE A 154 -5.80 3.87 5.07
C ILE A 154 -7.21 4.46 5.01
N GLU A 155 -8.18 3.72 5.55
CA GLU A 155 -9.60 4.08 5.56
C GLU A 155 -10.03 4.60 6.92
N LEU A 156 -10.64 5.78 6.95
CA LEU A 156 -11.20 6.36 8.17
C LEU A 156 -12.71 6.17 8.16
N ASP A 157 -13.24 5.53 9.20
CA ASP A 157 -14.68 5.41 9.43
C ASP A 157 -15.30 6.80 9.67
N ASN A 158 -15.74 7.42 8.57
CA ASN A 158 -16.32 8.75 8.52
C ASN A 158 -17.18 8.85 7.25
N ASN A 159 -18.33 9.51 7.35
CA ASN A 159 -19.31 9.60 6.25
C ASN A 159 -18.99 10.71 5.23
N GLY A 160 -17.91 11.47 5.43
CA GLY A 160 -17.47 12.57 4.57
C GLY A 160 -18.17 13.91 4.81
N ARG A 161 -19.15 13.97 5.71
CA ARG A 161 -19.99 15.15 5.98
C ARG A 161 -19.83 15.70 7.40
N GLU A 162 -18.88 15.15 8.15
CA GLU A 162 -18.63 15.48 9.56
C GLU A 162 -17.13 15.59 9.83
N ILE A 163 -16.78 16.31 10.89
CA ILE A 163 -15.41 16.35 11.40
C ILE A 163 -14.94 14.95 11.83
N PHE A 164 -13.65 14.69 11.62
CA PHE A 164 -13.05 13.43 12.05
C PHE A 164 -12.81 13.48 13.57
N PRO A 165 -13.28 12.48 14.34
CA PRO A 165 -13.07 12.46 15.78
C PRO A 165 -11.59 12.54 16.18
N GLU A 166 -11.30 13.22 17.29
CA GLU A 166 -9.92 13.40 17.77
C GLU A 166 -9.19 12.08 18.02
N ALA A 167 -9.88 11.07 18.57
CA ALA A 167 -9.31 9.74 18.78
C ALA A 167 -8.88 9.08 17.46
N GLN A 168 -9.69 9.22 16.41
CA GLN A 168 -9.41 8.71 15.07
C GLN A 168 -8.20 9.41 14.43
N ILE A 169 -8.12 10.74 14.51
CA ILE A 169 -6.98 11.50 13.96
C ILE A 169 -5.69 11.23 14.75
N ASN A 170 -5.74 11.10 16.07
CA ASN A 170 -4.57 10.75 16.87
C ASN A 170 -4.04 9.35 16.53
N ALA A 171 -4.93 8.37 16.39
CA ALA A 171 -4.56 7.03 15.95
C ALA A 171 -3.93 7.03 14.55
N LEU A 172 -4.49 7.82 13.63
CA LEU A 172 -3.91 8.01 12.29
C LEU A 172 -2.49 8.57 12.38
N LEU A 173 -2.26 9.64 13.14
CA LEU A 173 -0.93 10.26 13.24
C LEU A 173 0.13 9.28 13.79
N ILE A 174 -0.23 8.45 14.77
CA ILE A 174 0.67 7.41 15.31
C ILE A 174 0.98 6.35 14.24
N LEU A 175 -0.04 5.91 13.50
CA LEU A 175 0.12 4.95 12.42
C LEU A 175 1.00 5.51 11.29
N LEU A 176 0.75 6.75 10.86
CA LEU A 176 1.54 7.40 9.82
C LEU A 176 3.00 7.56 10.24
N ASP A 177 3.29 7.92 11.48
CA ASP A 177 4.67 8.03 12.00
C ASP A 177 5.40 6.68 11.93
N THR A 178 4.72 5.61 12.35
CA THR A 178 5.24 4.23 12.31
C THR A 178 5.57 3.82 10.88
N LEU A 179 4.62 4.02 9.95
CA LEU A 179 4.78 3.65 8.54
C LEU A 179 5.85 4.50 7.84
N LYS A 180 5.86 5.80 8.10
CA LYS A 180 6.86 6.74 7.55
C LYS A 180 8.27 6.32 7.97
N THR A 181 8.48 6.06 9.25
CA THR A 181 9.79 5.70 9.80
C THR A 181 10.26 4.34 9.29
N LYS A 182 9.38 3.33 9.31
CA LYS A 182 9.69 1.97 8.87
C LYS A 182 10.08 1.90 7.38
N TYR A 183 9.34 2.61 6.54
CA TYR A 183 9.49 2.54 5.07
C TYR A 183 10.24 3.72 4.47
N GLN A 184 10.62 4.71 5.28
CA GLN A 184 11.28 5.95 4.84
C GLN A 184 10.45 6.70 3.79
N ILE A 185 9.12 6.73 3.98
CA ILE A 185 8.19 7.37 3.03
C ILE A 185 8.43 8.88 3.04
N PRO A 186 8.68 9.51 1.86
CA PRO A 186 8.82 10.96 1.77
C PRO A 186 7.59 11.70 2.30
N PHE A 187 7.78 12.83 2.99
CA PHE A 187 6.67 13.58 3.56
C PHE A 187 5.66 14.06 2.50
N THR A 188 6.08 14.29 1.26
CA THR A 188 5.20 14.67 0.14
C THR A 188 4.28 13.55 -0.32
N ASN A 189 4.53 12.30 0.08
CA ASN A 189 3.84 11.11 -0.44
C ASN A 189 2.65 10.66 0.43
N PHE A 190 2.20 11.52 1.34
CA PHE A 190 0.97 11.35 2.11
C PHE A 190 -0.14 12.18 1.43
N LEU A 191 -1.03 11.49 0.75
CA LEU A 191 -1.99 12.07 -0.19
C LEU A 191 -3.42 11.63 0.14
N GLY A 192 -4.41 12.41 -0.30
CA GLY A 192 -5.80 11.99 -0.31
C GLY A 192 -6.15 11.21 -1.57
N HIS A 193 -7.22 10.44 -1.56
CA HIS A 193 -7.72 9.79 -2.77
C HIS A 193 -8.13 10.81 -3.86
N ALA A 194 -8.67 11.95 -3.45
CA ALA A 194 -9.00 13.07 -4.32
C ALA A 194 -7.77 13.67 -5.00
N ASP A 195 -6.59 13.58 -4.38
CA ASP A 195 -5.35 14.06 -5.00
C ASP A 195 -4.97 13.19 -6.21
N VAL A 196 -5.08 11.87 -6.04
CA VAL A 196 -4.65 10.90 -7.05
C VAL A 196 -5.75 10.50 -8.03
N ALA A 197 -7.01 10.86 -7.77
CA ALA A 197 -8.15 10.58 -8.63
C ALA A 197 -9.16 11.75 -8.67
N PRO A 198 -8.74 12.97 -9.04
CA PRO A 198 -9.52 14.20 -8.86
C PRO A 198 -10.89 14.19 -9.55
N ALA A 199 -11.00 13.56 -10.72
CA ALA A 199 -12.25 13.47 -11.46
C ALA A 199 -13.26 12.43 -10.92
N ARG A 200 -12.83 11.53 -10.02
CA ARG A 200 -13.63 10.39 -9.55
C ARG A 200 -13.89 10.42 -8.05
N LYS A 201 -13.02 11.06 -7.27
CA LYS A 201 -12.95 10.89 -5.82
C LYS A 201 -12.90 12.24 -5.11
N ASN A 202 -13.53 12.28 -3.95
CA ASN A 202 -13.65 13.47 -3.11
C ASN A 202 -13.17 13.22 -1.67
N ASP A 203 -12.59 12.05 -1.41
CA ASP A 203 -12.07 11.63 -0.12
C ASP A 203 -10.56 11.90 0.03
N PRO A 204 -10.08 12.23 1.24
CA PRO A 204 -10.87 12.58 2.42
C PRO A 204 -11.53 13.97 2.22
N SER A 205 -12.70 14.17 2.83
CA SER A 205 -13.52 15.37 2.60
C SER A 205 -12.84 16.66 3.10
N VAL A 206 -13.47 17.81 2.86
CA VAL A 206 -13.02 19.14 3.35
C VAL A 206 -12.81 19.20 4.88
N PHE A 207 -13.45 18.29 5.63
CA PHE A 207 -13.33 18.22 7.09
C PHE A 207 -12.04 17.55 7.58
N PHE A 208 -11.25 16.97 6.67
CA PHE A 208 -10.03 16.27 7.04
C PHE A 208 -8.90 17.27 7.38
N PRO A 209 -8.21 17.11 8.52
CA PRO A 209 -7.31 18.14 9.05
C PRO A 209 -5.91 18.08 8.42
N TRP A 210 -5.80 18.32 7.11
CA TRP A 210 -4.54 18.26 6.35
C TRP A 210 -3.43 19.11 6.94
N LYS A 211 -3.74 20.34 7.39
CA LYS A 211 -2.76 21.20 8.06
C LYS A 211 -2.11 20.51 9.27
N ARG A 212 -2.93 19.88 10.13
CA ARG A 212 -2.44 19.18 11.33
C ARG A 212 -1.52 18.01 10.97
N LEU A 213 -1.82 17.30 9.88
CA LEU A 213 -0.95 16.24 9.36
C LEU A 213 0.38 16.81 8.86
N ALA A 214 0.34 17.88 8.07
CA ALA A 214 1.54 18.53 7.54
C ALA A 214 2.42 19.12 8.65
N ASP A 215 1.82 19.69 9.71
CA ASP A 215 2.54 20.16 10.91
C ASP A 215 3.29 19.02 11.64
N ARG A 216 2.90 17.76 11.40
CA ARG A 216 3.58 16.53 11.88
C ARG A 216 4.44 15.86 10.81
N GLY A 217 4.62 16.49 9.65
CA GLY A 217 5.44 15.99 8.56
C GLY A 217 4.77 14.93 7.68
N PHE A 218 3.43 14.90 7.62
CA PHE A 218 2.66 14.05 6.71
C PHE A 218 1.93 14.92 5.68
N GLY A 219 2.49 15.02 4.49
CA GLY A 219 2.02 15.91 3.43
C GLY A 219 2.68 17.29 3.50
N VAL A 220 2.12 18.22 2.74
CA VAL A 220 2.59 19.61 2.62
C VAL A 220 1.47 20.56 3.02
N TRP A 221 1.84 21.78 3.43
CA TRP A 221 0.91 22.86 3.70
C TRP A 221 1.56 24.20 3.34
N TYR A 222 0.76 25.17 2.92
CA TYR A 222 1.26 26.50 2.57
C TYR A 222 1.54 27.33 3.82
N ASP A 223 2.37 28.35 3.66
CA ASP A 223 2.59 29.37 4.69
C ASP A 223 1.65 30.55 4.48
N GLU A 224 0.60 30.61 5.29
CA GLU A 224 -0.42 31.66 5.22
C GLU A 224 0.16 33.07 5.47
N SER A 225 1.23 33.17 6.28
CA SER A 225 1.89 34.44 6.58
C SER A 225 2.74 34.97 5.42
N ASN A 226 2.99 34.15 4.39
CA ASN A 226 3.90 34.45 3.30
C ASN A 226 3.29 34.16 1.91
N LEU A 227 2.06 34.62 1.71
CA LEU A 227 1.34 34.51 0.42
C LEU A 227 1.63 35.70 -0.49
N VAL A 228 2.54 35.49 -1.43
CA VAL A 228 2.89 36.48 -2.48
C VAL A 228 2.10 36.22 -3.76
N SER A 229 1.80 37.29 -4.52
CA SER A 229 1.23 37.14 -5.87
C SER A 229 2.19 36.34 -6.76
N PRO A 230 1.70 35.38 -7.55
CA PRO A 230 2.52 34.77 -8.58
C PRO A 230 2.91 35.81 -9.66
N PRO A 231 4.06 35.65 -10.32
CA PRO A 231 4.44 36.49 -11.46
C PRO A 231 3.49 36.28 -12.66
N ASP A 232 3.43 37.23 -13.58
CA ASP A 232 2.51 37.20 -14.73
C ASP A 232 2.66 35.97 -15.63
N ASN A 233 3.87 35.40 -15.69
CA ASN A 233 4.17 34.20 -16.49
C ASN A 233 3.93 32.88 -15.73
N PHE A 234 3.37 32.91 -14.52
CA PHE A 234 3.10 31.71 -13.74
C PHE A 234 1.94 30.89 -14.34
N SER A 235 2.24 29.67 -14.74
CA SER A 235 1.25 28.69 -15.19
C SER A 235 0.79 27.81 -14.02
N PHE A 236 -0.42 28.07 -13.51
CA PHE A 236 -1.01 27.24 -12.45
C PHE A 236 -1.24 25.79 -12.91
N VAL A 237 -1.46 25.57 -14.20
CA VAL A 237 -1.62 24.22 -14.78
C VAL A 237 -0.32 23.44 -14.67
N ASP A 238 0.81 24.07 -14.99
CA ASP A 238 2.12 23.41 -14.89
C ASP A 238 2.50 23.20 -13.42
N ALA A 239 2.19 24.16 -12.54
CA ALA A 239 2.39 23.98 -11.10
C ALA A 239 1.62 22.77 -10.55
N LEU A 240 0.32 22.64 -10.87
CA LEU A 240 -0.49 21.48 -10.48
C LEU A 240 0.09 20.16 -11.03
N ARG A 241 0.55 20.17 -12.29
CA ARG A 241 1.18 19.00 -12.92
C ARG A 241 2.50 18.62 -12.24
N ILE A 242 3.34 19.59 -11.92
CA ILE A 242 4.64 19.38 -11.25
C ILE A 242 4.43 18.86 -9.82
N MET A 243 3.44 19.39 -9.10
CA MET A 243 3.06 18.85 -7.78
C MET A 243 2.69 17.36 -7.85
N GLY A 244 2.07 16.94 -8.95
CA GLY A 244 1.76 15.55 -9.24
C GLY A 244 0.32 15.29 -9.67
N TYR A 245 -0.55 16.31 -9.74
CA TYR A 245 -1.94 16.11 -10.14
C TYR A 245 -2.08 15.66 -11.61
N ASP A 246 -3.08 14.83 -11.88
CA ASP A 246 -3.53 14.54 -13.24
C ASP A 246 -4.42 15.68 -13.79
N VAL A 247 -3.78 16.59 -14.53
CA VAL A 247 -4.44 17.77 -15.12
C VAL A 247 -5.22 17.47 -16.42
N SER A 248 -5.45 16.20 -16.78
CA SER A 248 -6.28 15.84 -17.94
C SER A 248 -7.71 16.36 -17.84
N ASN A 249 -8.24 16.48 -16.61
CA ASN A 249 -9.44 17.23 -16.30
C ASN A 249 -9.09 18.36 -15.31
N LEU A 250 -8.79 19.54 -15.86
CA LEU A 250 -8.31 20.67 -15.08
C LEU A 250 -9.33 21.15 -14.04
N ASN A 251 -10.60 21.27 -14.39
CA ASN A 251 -11.67 21.70 -13.48
C ASN A 251 -11.75 20.79 -12.24
N LYS A 252 -11.77 19.47 -12.44
CA LYS A 252 -11.82 18.53 -11.31
C LYS A 252 -10.52 18.52 -10.51
N THR A 253 -9.39 18.79 -11.14
CA THR A 253 -8.10 18.98 -10.45
C THR A 253 -8.13 20.21 -9.54
N ILE A 254 -8.67 21.33 -10.02
CA ILE A 254 -8.83 22.55 -9.22
C ILE A 254 -9.71 22.25 -8.00
N VAL A 255 -10.84 21.56 -8.18
CA VAL A 255 -11.72 21.16 -7.08
C VAL A 255 -10.97 20.29 -6.06
N ALA A 256 -10.15 19.33 -6.49
CA ALA A 256 -9.38 18.48 -5.58
C ALA A 256 -8.31 19.26 -4.81
N PHE A 257 -7.55 20.11 -5.48
CA PHE A 257 -6.58 21.02 -4.86
C PHE A 257 -7.27 21.90 -3.81
N LYS A 258 -8.39 22.53 -4.18
CA LYS A 258 -9.18 23.38 -3.29
C LYS A 258 -9.70 22.63 -2.08
N ARG A 259 -10.23 21.43 -2.26
CA ARG A 259 -10.72 20.58 -1.15
C ARG A 259 -9.64 20.33 -0.09
N LYS A 260 -8.38 20.20 -0.51
CA LYS A 260 -7.25 19.95 0.38
C LYS A 260 -6.72 21.22 1.04
N PHE A 261 -6.49 22.28 0.26
CA PHE A 261 -5.73 23.45 0.73
C PHE A 261 -6.59 24.69 1.02
N ILE A 262 -7.70 24.87 0.31
CA ILE A 262 -8.57 26.04 0.45
C ILE A 262 -9.71 25.75 1.42
N VAL A 263 -10.34 24.57 1.31
CA VAL A 263 -11.36 24.00 2.22
C VAL A 263 -12.69 24.76 2.23
N THR A 264 -12.66 26.09 2.23
CA THR A 264 -13.82 27.00 2.30
C THR A 264 -14.54 27.18 0.97
N ASP A 265 -13.85 26.93 -0.13
CA ASP A 265 -14.34 27.03 -1.50
C ASP A 265 -13.83 25.83 -2.29
N VAL A 266 -14.70 25.20 -3.09
CA VAL A 266 -14.37 24.05 -3.95
C VAL A 266 -14.94 24.22 -5.37
N GLU A 267 -15.10 25.46 -5.82
CA GLU A 267 -15.49 25.79 -7.20
C GLU A 267 -14.44 25.37 -8.23
N GLU A 268 -14.85 25.25 -9.50
CA GLU A 268 -14.01 24.71 -10.58
C GLU A 268 -12.95 25.70 -11.13
N THR A 269 -12.83 26.90 -10.57
CA THR A 269 -11.90 27.94 -11.01
C THR A 269 -11.02 28.43 -9.86
N LEU A 270 -9.79 28.86 -10.14
CA LEU A 270 -8.90 29.43 -9.12
C LEU A 270 -9.09 30.93 -8.98
N THR A 271 -9.38 31.39 -7.76
CA THR A 271 -9.31 32.79 -7.36
C THR A 271 -7.86 33.25 -7.25
N ASP A 272 -7.63 34.55 -7.09
CA ASP A 272 -6.28 35.08 -6.87
C ASP A 272 -5.68 34.62 -5.55
N TYR A 273 -6.50 34.38 -4.52
CA TYR A 273 -6.03 33.76 -3.27
C TYR A 273 -5.53 32.33 -3.53
N ASP A 274 -6.30 31.52 -4.26
CA ASP A 274 -5.94 30.13 -4.53
C ASP A 274 -4.65 30.01 -5.33
N LYS A 275 -4.43 30.94 -6.29
CA LYS A 275 -3.18 31.01 -7.05
C LYS A 275 -1.98 31.34 -6.17
N ARG A 276 -2.13 32.22 -5.17
CA ARG A 276 -1.07 32.52 -4.19
C ARG A 276 -0.73 31.30 -3.33
N VAL A 277 -1.76 30.58 -2.88
CA VAL A 277 -1.60 29.33 -2.11
C VAL A 277 -0.86 28.28 -2.96
N LEU A 278 -1.30 28.06 -4.19
CA LEU A 278 -0.65 27.14 -5.14
C LEU A 278 0.80 27.55 -5.42
N TYR A 279 1.06 28.84 -5.64
CA TYR A 279 2.40 29.35 -5.91
C TYR A 279 3.33 29.18 -4.70
N ASN A 280 2.84 29.41 -3.48
CA ASN A 280 3.60 29.17 -2.25
C ASN A 280 3.97 27.68 -2.11
N LEU A 281 3.01 26.77 -2.30
CA LEU A 281 3.24 25.33 -2.26
C LEU A 281 4.26 24.88 -3.31
N TYR A 282 4.08 25.34 -4.55
CA TYR A 282 4.99 25.09 -5.65
C TYR A 282 6.41 25.50 -5.26
N ARG A 283 6.64 26.77 -4.93
CA ARG A 283 7.96 27.31 -4.57
C ARG A 283 8.65 26.63 -3.40
N ARG A 284 7.88 26.11 -2.45
CA ARG A 284 8.39 25.58 -1.18
C ARG A 284 8.75 24.10 -1.26
N TYR A 285 8.10 23.34 -2.13
CA TYR A 285 8.18 21.89 -2.13
C TYR A 285 8.48 21.26 -3.49
N PHE A 286 8.40 22.00 -4.59
CA PHE A 286 8.46 21.50 -5.96
C PHE A 286 9.29 22.41 -6.88
#